data_AF-A0A960XQ76-F1
#
_entry.id   AF-A0A960XQ76-F1
#
_cell.length_a   1.000
_cell.length_b   1.000
_cell.length_c   1.000
_cell.angle_alpha   90.00
_cell.angle_beta   90.00
_cell.angle_gamma   90.00
#
_symmetry.space_group_name_H-M   'P 1'
#
loop_
_entity.id
_entity.type
_entity.pdbx_description
1 polymer ?
#
loop_
_entity_poly.entity_id
_entity_poly.type
_entity_poly.pdbx_seq_one_letter_code
_entity_poly.pdbx_strand_id
1 'polypeptide(L)'
;MGDFRFEGLIVFDRGDGLLRNDLASHVFFDRGSKQWRGWTTGFSAFGDPRKREKKEILAIASTKDPRRGFSIMRAAPMGLVGDYEDPQGVFDTTTGTWRMLLCQNVDGYKAAVFESKRWNGGFERVAGPVTMNSTGTTIQMVGGTRYAFFGGSDRRFQVCSFPDLKPIGALEIDLPPWSERGNSRVWPCLIPLPEGSAAPFLLVTFDRENFPGMNGPNWTYGSLYLYHGFPR
;
A
#
# COMPACT_ATOMS: atom_id res chain seq x y z
N MET A 1 -13.18 9.77 20.26
CA MET A 1 -12.36 9.38 19.10
C MET A 1 -11.24 10.41 19.00
N GLY A 2 -9.98 9.98 18.97
CA GLY A 2 -8.84 10.92 18.92
C GLY A 2 -8.79 11.62 17.57
N ASP A 3 -8.46 12.92 17.58
CA ASP A 3 -8.28 13.73 16.38
C ASP A 3 -7.03 13.28 15.59
N PHE A 4 -7.10 13.35 14.26
CA PHE A 4 -5.94 13.06 13.42
C PHE A 4 -4.90 14.18 13.58
N ARG A 5 -3.66 13.79 13.85
CA ARG A 5 -2.55 14.72 14.00
C ARG A 5 -1.45 14.34 13.03
N PHE A 6 -0.87 15.37 12.41
CA PHE A 6 0.38 15.20 11.69
C PHE A 6 1.50 14.97 12.70
N GLU A 7 1.94 13.73 12.84
CA GLU A 7 2.92 13.31 13.85
C GLU A 7 4.35 13.25 13.29
N GLY A 8 4.54 13.22 11.97
CA GLY A 8 5.85 13.09 11.36
C GLY A 8 5.86 12.84 9.86
N LEU A 9 7.07 12.74 9.33
CA LEU A 9 7.36 12.50 7.91
C LEU A 9 8.46 11.45 7.79
N ILE A 10 8.26 10.50 6.87
CA ILE A 10 9.28 9.54 6.45
C ILE A 10 9.79 9.97 5.07
N VAL A 11 11.11 10.05 4.92
CA VAL A 11 11.79 10.24 3.63
C VAL A 11 12.80 9.13 3.38
N PHE A 12 13.19 8.97 2.13
CA PHE A 12 14.00 7.84 1.68
C PHE A 12 15.35 8.30 1.15
N ASP A 13 16.41 7.69 1.68
CA ASP A 13 17.80 7.94 1.29
C ASP A 13 18.35 6.75 0.51
N ARG A 14 18.81 7.00 -0.72
CA ARG A 14 19.42 5.97 -1.60
C ARG A 14 20.95 5.98 -1.55
N GLY A 15 21.56 6.75 -0.66
CA GLY A 15 23.01 6.85 -0.49
C GLY A 15 23.71 7.77 -1.49
N ASP A 16 22.96 8.63 -2.17
CA ASP A 16 23.48 9.56 -3.19
C ASP A 16 23.39 11.04 -2.77
N GLY A 17 23.10 11.28 -1.49
CA GLY A 17 23.00 12.63 -0.93
C GLY A 17 21.64 13.31 -1.14
N LEU A 18 20.66 12.63 -1.73
CA LEU A 18 19.30 13.14 -1.94
C LEU A 18 18.27 12.40 -1.09
N LEU A 19 17.35 13.17 -0.49
CA LEU A 19 16.18 12.64 0.20
C LEU A 19 14.98 12.66 -0.74
N ARG A 20 14.28 11.53 -0.82
CA ARG A 20 13.14 11.33 -1.72
C ARG A 20 11.85 11.17 -0.92
N ASN A 21 10.78 11.73 -1.46
CA ASN A 21 9.40 11.52 -1.02
C ASN A 21 8.74 10.40 -1.83
N ASP A 22 9.39 9.25 -1.92
CA ASP A 22 8.77 8.04 -2.48
C ASP A 22 7.46 7.74 -1.71
N LEU A 23 6.47 7.20 -2.42
CA LEU A 23 5.09 7.11 -1.93
C LEU A 23 4.65 5.64 -1.87
N ALA A 24 3.50 5.44 -1.23
CA ALA A 24 2.86 4.14 -1.09
C ALA A 24 3.78 3.10 -0.45
N SER A 25 3.99 3.27 0.85
CA SER A 25 4.92 2.45 1.62
C SER A 25 4.20 1.53 2.60
N HIS A 26 4.72 0.34 2.78
CA HIS A 26 4.36 -0.55 3.88
C HIS A 26 5.55 -0.72 4.81
N VAL A 27 5.39 -0.30 6.07
CA VAL A 27 6.45 -0.30 7.08
C VAL A 27 6.07 -1.23 8.24
N PHE A 28 6.98 -2.09 8.65
CA PHE A 28 6.82 -3.04 9.74
C PHE A 28 8.08 -3.10 10.61
N PHE A 29 7.92 -3.49 11.88
CA PHE A 29 9.05 -3.71 12.77
C PHE A 29 9.47 -5.18 12.76
N ASP A 30 10.67 -5.47 12.27
CA ASP A 30 11.28 -6.78 12.35
C ASP A 30 11.94 -6.97 13.72
N ARG A 31 11.32 -7.80 14.56
CA ARG A 31 11.79 -8.10 15.92
C ARG A 31 13.14 -8.83 15.94
N GLY A 32 13.42 -9.67 14.93
CA GLY A 32 14.65 -10.46 14.87
C GLY A 32 15.88 -9.57 14.69
N SER A 33 15.78 -8.59 13.79
CA SER A 33 16.86 -7.62 13.55
C SER A 33 16.75 -6.33 14.35
N LYS A 34 15.65 -6.12 15.08
CA LYS A 34 15.31 -4.88 15.80
C LYS A 34 15.34 -3.65 14.89
N GLN A 35 14.87 -3.81 13.66
CA GLN A 35 14.83 -2.74 12.66
C GLN A 35 13.42 -2.53 12.15
N TRP A 36 13.11 -1.27 11.84
CA TRP A 36 12.00 -0.94 10.97
C TRP A 36 12.40 -1.28 9.55
N ARG A 37 11.56 -2.02 8.86
CA ARG A 37 11.75 -2.50 7.49
C ARG A 37 10.47 -2.27 6.70
N GLY A 38 10.56 -2.41 5.39
CA GLY A 38 9.38 -2.21 4.56
C GLY A 38 9.67 -2.20 3.09
N TRP A 39 8.66 -1.74 2.36
CA TRP A 39 8.73 -1.49 0.93
C TRP A 39 8.13 -0.13 0.60
N THR A 40 8.66 0.52 -0.43
CA THR A 40 8.11 1.75 -0.99
C THR A 40 8.17 1.70 -2.51
N THR A 41 7.32 2.49 -3.16
CA THR A 41 7.32 2.64 -4.61
C THR A 41 8.29 3.75 -5.01
N GLY A 42 9.29 3.45 -5.84
CA GLY A 42 10.31 4.39 -6.30
C GLY A 42 9.80 5.45 -7.29
N PHE A 43 8.80 6.25 -6.90
CA PHE A 43 8.20 7.31 -7.72
C PHE A 43 9.20 8.42 -8.10
N SER A 44 10.23 8.66 -7.29
CA SER A 44 11.26 9.66 -7.60
C SER A 44 11.94 9.42 -8.95
N ALA A 45 11.90 8.18 -9.47
CA ALA A 45 12.46 7.85 -10.78
C ALA A 45 11.84 8.67 -11.92
N PHE A 46 10.57 9.07 -11.79
CA PHE A 46 9.95 9.96 -12.77
C PHE A 46 10.50 11.39 -12.70
N GLY A 47 10.83 11.84 -11.50
CA GLY A 47 11.40 13.16 -11.22
C GLY A 47 12.90 13.27 -11.49
N ASP A 48 13.63 12.17 -11.71
CA ASP A 48 15.06 12.21 -12.05
C ASP A 48 15.26 12.82 -13.45
N PRO A 49 15.84 14.03 -13.57
CA PRO A 49 16.06 14.66 -14.86
C PRO A 49 17.05 13.90 -15.72
N ARG A 50 17.91 13.07 -15.11
CA ARG A 50 18.94 12.27 -15.80
C ARG A 50 18.44 10.88 -16.18
N LYS A 51 17.22 10.48 -15.77
CA LYS A 51 16.60 9.18 -16.05
C LYS A 51 17.50 7.98 -15.73
N ARG A 52 18.33 8.10 -14.69
CA ARG A 52 19.21 7.03 -14.21
C ARG A 52 18.46 6.06 -13.30
N GLU A 53 17.51 6.59 -12.55
CA GLU A 53 16.64 5.79 -11.70
C GLU A 53 15.59 5.03 -12.52
N LYS A 54 15.40 3.76 -12.19
CA LYS A 54 14.31 2.95 -12.73
C LYS A 54 13.16 2.97 -11.73
N LYS A 55 11.92 2.95 -12.23
CA LYS A 55 10.78 2.65 -11.36
C LYS A 55 10.87 1.21 -10.92
N GLU A 56 10.84 1.02 -9.61
CA GLU A 56 10.89 -0.28 -8.96
C GLU A 56 10.25 -0.20 -7.57
N ILE A 57 9.97 -1.36 -6.98
CA ILE A 57 9.76 -1.44 -5.54
C ILE A 57 11.13 -1.46 -4.85
N LEU A 58 11.28 -0.65 -3.81
CA LEU A 58 12.52 -0.54 -3.03
C LEU A 58 12.33 -1.17 -1.66
N ALA A 59 13.35 -1.86 -1.18
CA ALA A 59 13.44 -2.28 0.21
C ALA A 59 13.88 -1.09 1.07
N ILE A 60 13.14 -0.81 2.14
CA ILE A 60 13.42 0.30 3.06
C ILE A 60 13.76 -0.21 4.45
N ALA A 61 14.69 0.45 5.14
CA ALA A 61 15.05 0.09 6.51
C ALA A 61 15.56 1.28 7.35
N SER A 62 15.31 1.22 8.66
CA SER A 62 15.89 2.12 9.65
C SER A 62 16.00 1.46 11.02
N THR A 63 17.03 1.80 11.77
CA THR A 63 17.15 1.46 13.20
C THR A 63 16.40 2.45 14.09
N LYS A 64 16.03 3.62 13.57
CA LYS A 64 15.24 4.63 14.28
C LYS A 64 13.75 4.36 14.09
N ASP A 65 12.97 4.60 15.14
CA ASP A 65 11.51 4.55 15.08
C ASP A 65 10.95 5.64 14.16
N PRO A 66 10.26 5.27 13.05
CA PRO A 66 9.80 6.22 12.07
C PRO A 66 8.43 6.82 12.39
N ARG A 67 7.77 6.41 13.48
CA ARG A 67 6.37 6.76 13.76
C ARG A 67 6.15 8.23 14.13
N ARG A 68 7.20 8.99 14.48
CA ARG A 68 7.12 10.40 14.89
C ARG A 68 8.30 11.22 14.39
N GLY A 69 8.06 12.52 14.20
CA GLY A 69 9.06 13.49 13.77
C GLY A 69 9.57 13.25 12.35
N PHE A 70 10.76 13.77 12.05
CA PHE A 70 11.41 13.55 10.77
C PHE A 70 12.28 12.29 10.80
N SER A 71 11.98 11.35 9.91
CA SER A 71 12.59 10.04 9.87
C SER A 71 13.12 9.72 8.49
N ILE A 72 14.37 9.23 8.46
CA ILE A 72 15.04 8.82 7.23
C ILE A 72 15.12 7.30 7.25
N MET A 73 14.64 6.68 6.17
CA MET A 73 14.82 5.26 5.91
C MET A 73 15.79 5.09 4.74
N ARG A 74 16.77 4.20 4.90
CA ARG A 74 17.63 3.80 3.78
C ARG A 74 16.79 2.99 2.80
N ALA A 75 16.87 3.32 1.52
CA ALA A 75 16.17 2.65 0.44
C ALA A 75 17.19 2.00 -0.51
N ALA A 76 16.94 0.74 -0.87
CA ALA A 76 17.79 -0.02 -1.77
C ALA A 76 16.95 -0.78 -2.82
N PRO A 77 17.45 -0.92 -4.06
CA PRO A 77 16.86 -1.81 -5.05
C PRO A 77 16.69 -3.23 -4.52
N MET A 78 15.53 -3.84 -4.76
CA MET A 78 15.26 -5.25 -4.46
C MET A 78 15.06 -6.11 -5.71
N GLY A 79 15.27 -5.51 -6.88
CA GLY A 79 15.22 -6.20 -8.18
C GLY A 79 13.82 -6.35 -8.76
N LEU A 80 12.78 -5.79 -8.12
CA LEU A 80 11.42 -5.77 -8.64
C LEU A 80 11.20 -4.52 -9.51
N VAL A 81 11.89 -4.51 -10.65
CA VAL A 81 11.93 -3.38 -11.60
C VAL A 81 10.75 -3.45 -12.56
N GLY A 82 10.02 -2.35 -12.69
CA GLY A 82 8.85 -2.25 -13.54
C GLY A 82 7.85 -1.25 -13.00
N ASP A 83 6.72 -1.16 -13.70
CA ASP A 83 5.65 -0.25 -13.33
C ASP A 83 4.76 -0.87 -12.25
N TYR A 84 5.34 -0.96 -11.05
CA TYR A 84 4.76 -1.54 -9.85
C TYR A 84 4.43 -0.43 -8.83
N GLU A 85 3.34 -0.59 -8.08
CA GLU A 85 2.89 0.38 -7.06
C GLU A 85 2.24 -0.31 -5.84
N ASP A 86 2.12 0.45 -4.76
CA ASP A 86 1.36 0.11 -3.55
C ASP A 86 1.69 -1.26 -2.92
N PRO A 87 2.98 -1.55 -2.66
CA PRO A 87 3.36 -2.81 -2.03
C PRO A 87 2.83 -2.92 -0.61
N GLN A 88 2.20 -4.04 -0.30
CA GLN A 88 1.93 -4.48 1.07
C GLN A 88 2.26 -5.97 1.21
N GLY A 89 2.85 -6.36 2.34
CA GLY A 89 3.39 -7.72 2.46
C GLY A 89 3.29 -8.30 3.84
N VAL A 90 3.24 -9.62 3.92
CA VAL A 90 3.16 -10.39 5.15
C VAL A 90 4.12 -11.57 5.06
N PHE A 91 4.63 -12.03 6.20
CA PHE A 91 5.34 -13.30 6.26
C PHE A 91 4.33 -14.43 6.48
N ASP A 92 4.29 -15.39 5.56
CA ASP A 92 3.51 -16.62 5.66
C ASP A 92 4.35 -17.70 6.34
N THR A 93 3.99 -18.02 7.57
CA THR A 93 4.67 -19.04 8.38
C THR A 93 4.46 -20.46 7.87
N THR A 94 3.41 -20.70 7.07
CA THR A 94 3.08 -22.03 6.54
C THR A 94 4.05 -22.41 5.42
N THR A 95 4.37 -21.45 4.55
CA THR A 95 5.29 -21.63 3.42
C THR A 95 6.71 -21.14 3.72
N GLY A 96 6.90 -20.42 4.82
CA GLY A 96 8.17 -19.82 5.21
C GLY A 96 8.64 -18.80 4.18
N THR A 97 7.72 -17.96 3.69
CA THR A 97 7.96 -16.98 2.62
C THR A 97 7.29 -15.65 2.92
N TRP A 98 7.83 -14.59 2.33
CA TRP A 98 7.19 -13.30 2.23
C TRP A 98 6.22 -13.31 1.06
N ARG A 99 4.97 -12.94 1.32
CA ARG A 99 3.95 -12.68 0.30
C ARG A 99 3.73 -11.19 0.20
N MET A 100 3.75 -10.64 -1.00
CA MET A 100 3.52 -9.22 -1.26
C MET A 100 2.37 -9.08 -2.25
N LEU A 101 1.36 -8.32 -1.87
CA LEU A 101 0.33 -7.80 -2.76
C LEU A 101 0.80 -6.43 -3.26
N LEU A 102 0.70 -6.20 -4.56
CA LEU A 102 1.06 -4.94 -5.19
C LEU A 102 0.35 -4.79 -6.54
N CYS A 103 0.30 -3.58 -7.05
CA CYS A 103 -0.27 -3.27 -8.36
C CYS A 103 0.81 -3.38 -9.42
N GLN A 104 0.52 -3.99 -10.56
CA GLN A 104 1.39 -4.00 -11.73
C GLN A 104 0.65 -3.39 -12.91
N ASN A 105 1.29 -2.49 -13.66
CA ASN A 105 0.73 -2.01 -14.92
C ASN A 105 0.91 -3.06 -16.03
N VAL A 106 -0.16 -3.75 -16.38
CA VAL A 106 -0.26 -4.67 -17.53
C VAL A 106 -1.55 -4.35 -18.26
N ASP A 107 -1.49 -3.36 -19.14
CA ASP A 107 -2.67 -2.74 -19.75
C ASP A 107 -3.64 -2.21 -18.66
N GLY A 108 -3.09 -1.31 -17.84
CA GLY A 108 -3.71 -0.82 -16.61
C GLY A 108 -3.13 -1.45 -15.35
N TYR A 109 -3.17 -0.69 -14.25
CA TYR A 109 -2.71 -1.15 -12.94
C TYR A 109 -3.63 -2.22 -12.39
N LYS A 110 -3.10 -3.41 -12.10
CA LYS A 110 -3.86 -4.57 -11.62
C LYS A 110 -3.14 -5.21 -10.44
N ALA A 111 -3.87 -5.53 -9.38
CA ALA A 111 -3.34 -6.22 -8.21
C ALA A 111 -2.83 -7.64 -8.56
N ALA A 112 -1.67 -8.00 -8.02
CA ALA A 112 -1.06 -9.33 -8.15
C ALA A 112 -0.31 -9.69 -6.86
N VAL A 113 -0.16 -10.99 -6.59
CA VAL A 113 0.61 -11.49 -5.46
C VAL A 113 1.96 -11.99 -5.94
N PHE A 114 3.00 -11.61 -5.21
CA PHE A 114 4.38 -12.04 -5.38
C PHE A 114 4.88 -12.75 -4.13
N GLU A 115 5.84 -13.64 -4.29
CA GLU A 115 6.43 -14.43 -3.22
C GLU A 115 7.95 -14.40 -3.25
N SER A 116 8.58 -14.37 -2.07
CA SER A 116 10.02 -14.57 -1.93
C SER A 116 10.40 -15.25 -0.61
N LYS A 117 11.54 -15.94 -0.59
CA LYS A 117 12.18 -16.37 0.67
C LYS A 117 12.82 -15.22 1.45
N ARG A 118 13.06 -14.07 0.81
CA ARG A 118 13.67 -12.88 1.44
C ARG A 118 12.71 -11.70 1.37
N TRP A 119 12.67 -10.90 2.44
CA TRP A 119 11.82 -9.71 2.45
C TRP A 119 12.30 -8.64 1.46
N ASN A 120 13.59 -8.60 1.11
CA ASN A 120 14.21 -7.54 0.33
C ASN A 120 14.69 -7.99 -1.07
N GLY A 121 14.07 -9.00 -1.67
CA GLY A 121 14.29 -9.27 -3.09
C GLY A 121 14.20 -10.74 -3.52
N GLY A 122 14.10 -10.94 -4.83
CA GLY A 122 13.78 -12.25 -5.43
C GLY A 122 12.30 -12.58 -5.31
N PHE A 123 11.44 -11.58 -5.56
CA PHE A 123 10.00 -11.76 -5.58
C PHE A 123 9.55 -12.23 -6.97
N GLU A 124 8.75 -13.28 -6.99
CA GLU A 124 8.18 -13.87 -8.20
C GLU A 124 6.65 -13.87 -8.12
N ARG A 125 5.97 -13.60 -9.23
CA ARG A 125 4.51 -13.54 -9.25
C ARG A 125 3.92 -14.94 -9.10
N VAL A 126 2.98 -15.09 -8.18
CA VAL A 126 2.33 -16.38 -7.85
C VAL A 126 0.82 -16.35 -8.06
N ALA A 127 0.19 -15.18 -8.11
CA ALA A 127 -1.23 -15.03 -8.42
C ALA A 127 -1.53 -13.67 -9.09
N GLY A 128 -2.64 -13.62 -9.83
CA GLY A 128 -3.02 -12.47 -10.64
C GLY A 128 -2.15 -12.30 -11.91
N PRO A 129 -2.19 -11.12 -12.55
CA PRO A 129 -2.95 -9.94 -12.15
C PRO A 129 -4.46 -10.18 -12.19
N VAL A 130 -5.21 -9.49 -11.33
CA VAL A 130 -6.68 -9.42 -11.46
C VAL A 130 -7.07 -8.75 -12.78
N THR A 131 -8.29 -8.96 -13.24
CA THR A 131 -8.76 -8.43 -14.53
C THR A 131 -9.03 -6.93 -14.48
N MET A 132 -9.46 -6.41 -13.32
CA MET A 132 -9.89 -5.02 -13.17
C MET A 132 -8.76 -4.07 -12.78
N ASN A 133 -8.86 -2.83 -13.24
CA ASN A 133 -7.93 -1.80 -12.82
C ASN A 133 -8.08 -1.55 -11.31
N SER A 134 -6.98 -1.69 -10.58
CA SER A 134 -6.92 -1.68 -9.13
C SER A 134 -5.64 -1.01 -8.63
N THR A 135 -5.78 -0.14 -7.62
CA THR A 135 -4.66 0.45 -6.87
C THR A 135 -4.95 0.48 -5.37
N GLY A 136 -3.95 0.80 -4.56
CA GLY A 136 -3.99 0.82 -3.10
C GLY A 136 -4.23 -0.58 -2.54
N THR A 137 -3.18 -1.33 -2.24
CA THR A 137 -3.34 -2.73 -1.83
C THR A 137 -3.25 -2.93 -0.33
N THR A 138 -4.10 -3.81 0.18
CA THR A 138 -4.09 -4.22 1.59
C THR A 138 -4.32 -5.73 1.68
N ILE A 139 -3.55 -6.39 2.54
CA ILE A 139 -3.69 -7.75 3.02
C ILE A 139 -4.13 -7.61 4.47
N GLN A 140 -5.28 -8.17 4.82
CA GLN A 140 -5.74 -8.16 6.20
C GLN A 140 -6.40 -9.48 6.60
N MET A 141 -6.24 -9.84 7.87
CA MET A 141 -6.96 -10.94 8.50
C MET A 141 -8.32 -10.48 9.02
N VAL A 142 -9.37 -11.21 8.62
CA VAL A 142 -10.74 -11.07 9.14
C VAL A 142 -11.21 -12.47 9.54
N GLY A 143 -11.65 -12.64 10.79
CA GLY A 143 -12.10 -13.96 11.28
C GLY A 143 -11.06 -15.08 11.15
N GLY A 144 -9.77 -14.75 11.31
CA GLY A 144 -8.66 -15.72 11.16
C GLY A 144 -8.27 -16.05 9.73
N THR A 145 -8.97 -15.52 8.72
CA THR A 145 -8.68 -15.74 7.30
C THR A 145 -8.06 -14.49 6.68
N ARG A 146 -7.03 -14.64 5.85
CA ARG A 146 -6.41 -13.53 5.11
C ARG A 146 -7.17 -13.23 3.82
N TYR A 147 -7.35 -11.94 3.55
CA TYR A 147 -7.98 -11.42 2.35
C TYR A 147 -7.12 -10.34 1.72
N ALA A 148 -7.27 -10.17 0.41
CA ALA A 148 -6.71 -9.05 -0.34
C ALA A 148 -7.80 -8.01 -0.59
N PHE A 149 -7.48 -6.74 -0.38
CA PHE A 149 -8.33 -5.59 -0.57
C PHE A 149 -7.63 -4.59 -1.49
N PHE A 150 -8.39 -3.97 -2.40
CA PHE A 150 -7.88 -2.90 -3.25
C PHE A 150 -9.00 -2.02 -3.82
N GLY A 151 -8.69 -0.76 -4.13
CA GLY A 151 -9.65 0.14 -4.78
C GLY A 151 -9.77 -0.18 -6.26
N GLY A 152 -10.97 -0.52 -6.72
CA GLY A 152 -11.28 -0.85 -8.11
C GLY A 152 -11.76 0.35 -8.93
N SER A 153 -11.54 0.29 -10.24
CA SER A 153 -12.08 1.26 -11.21
C SER A 153 -13.60 1.20 -11.34
N ASP A 154 -14.24 0.17 -10.79
CA ASP A 154 -15.68 -0.05 -10.78
C ASP A 154 -16.37 0.58 -9.55
N ARG A 155 -15.70 1.52 -8.89
CA ARG A 155 -16.23 2.25 -7.72
C ARG A 155 -16.56 1.32 -6.55
N ARG A 156 -15.64 0.40 -6.26
CA ARG A 156 -15.74 -0.56 -5.16
C ARG A 156 -14.38 -0.80 -4.54
N PHE A 157 -14.36 -1.02 -3.22
CA PHE A 157 -13.23 -1.66 -2.57
C PHE A 157 -13.38 -3.16 -2.71
N GLN A 158 -12.62 -3.75 -3.61
CA GLN A 158 -12.68 -5.17 -3.92
C GLN A 158 -12.15 -6.00 -2.76
N VAL A 159 -12.74 -7.18 -2.58
CA VAL A 159 -12.28 -8.20 -1.65
C VAL A 159 -12.06 -9.49 -2.44
N CYS A 160 -10.84 -10.01 -2.34
CA CYS A 160 -10.44 -11.28 -2.95
C CYS A 160 -9.87 -12.22 -1.90
N SER A 161 -9.89 -13.52 -2.22
CA SER A 161 -9.14 -14.51 -1.45
C SER A 161 -7.65 -14.21 -1.51
N PHE A 162 -6.92 -14.63 -0.49
CA PHE A 162 -5.47 -14.53 -0.45
C PHE A 162 -4.86 -15.92 -0.20
N PRO A 163 -3.83 -16.36 -0.95
CA PRO A 163 -3.10 -15.60 -1.98
C PRO A 163 -3.69 -15.66 -3.40
N ASP A 164 -4.71 -16.50 -3.66
CA ASP A 164 -5.15 -16.82 -5.03
C ASP A 164 -5.79 -15.66 -5.81
N LEU A 165 -6.19 -14.58 -5.15
CA LEU A 165 -6.92 -13.44 -5.72
C LEU A 165 -8.25 -13.82 -6.40
N LYS A 166 -8.94 -14.85 -5.91
CA LYS A 166 -10.30 -15.17 -6.39
C LYS A 166 -11.28 -14.11 -5.88
N PRO A 167 -12.14 -13.53 -6.74
CA PRO A 167 -13.14 -12.55 -6.31
C PRO A 167 -14.06 -13.14 -5.23
N ILE A 168 -14.27 -12.40 -4.15
CA ILE A 168 -15.23 -12.74 -3.09
C ILE A 168 -16.38 -11.74 -3.08
N GLY A 169 -16.06 -10.45 -3.19
CA GLY A 169 -17.05 -9.38 -3.15
C GLY A 169 -16.39 -8.02 -3.04
N ALA A 170 -17.05 -7.10 -2.34
CA ALA A 170 -16.53 -5.76 -2.06
C ALA A 170 -16.90 -5.34 -0.64
N LEU A 171 -16.18 -4.37 -0.08
CA LEU A 171 -16.62 -3.71 1.15
C LEU A 171 -17.93 -2.97 0.89
N GLU A 172 -18.92 -3.20 1.75
CA GLU A 172 -20.11 -2.38 1.81
C GLU A 172 -19.80 -1.12 2.61
N ILE A 173 -19.88 0.03 1.93
CA ILE A 173 -19.52 1.32 2.51
C ILE A 173 -20.74 2.23 2.42
N ASP A 174 -21.17 2.73 3.58
CA ASP A 174 -22.10 3.84 3.64
C ASP A 174 -21.34 5.14 3.31
N LEU A 175 -21.84 5.92 2.36
CA LEU A 175 -21.20 7.14 1.83
C LEU A 175 -19.74 6.91 1.33
N PRO A 176 -19.55 6.33 0.14
CA PRO A 176 -18.22 6.04 -0.39
C PRO A 176 -17.39 7.32 -0.61
N PRO A 177 -16.04 7.23 -0.53
CA PRO A 177 -15.16 8.41 -0.54
C PRO A 177 -14.95 9.00 -1.94
N TRP A 178 -15.68 8.58 -2.97
CA TRP A 178 -15.51 9.10 -4.33
C TRP A 178 -16.74 9.86 -4.79
N SER A 179 -16.52 10.99 -5.48
CA SER A 179 -17.58 11.70 -6.19
C SER A 179 -17.88 11.05 -7.54
N GLU A 180 -18.96 11.50 -8.21
CA GLU A 180 -19.29 11.07 -9.59
C GLU A 180 -18.17 11.32 -10.60
N ARG A 181 -17.26 12.27 -10.32
CA ARG A 181 -16.16 12.66 -11.21
C ARG A 181 -14.79 12.17 -10.74
N GLY A 182 -14.66 11.85 -9.46
CA GLY A 182 -13.42 11.37 -8.84
C GLY A 182 -13.06 9.93 -9.22
N ASN A 183 -11.75 9.64 -9.22
CA ASN A 183 -11.23 8.29 -9.39
C ASN A 183 -11.48 7.46 -8.12
N SER A 184 -12.00 6.25 -8.26
CA SER A 184 -12.31 5.36 -7.14
C SER A 184 -11.20 4.40 -6.74
N ARG A 185 -10.08 4.36 -7.47
CA ARG A 185 -8.95 3.50 -7.15
C ARG A 185 -8.12 4.12 -6.02
N VAL A 186 -8.67 4.03 -4.82
CA VAL A 186 -8.14 4.57 -3.56
C VAL A 186 -7.82 3.43 -2.60
N TRP A 187 -7.15 3.73 -1.48
CA TRP A 187 -6.55 2.69 -0.65
C TRP A 187 -7.46 2.25 0.49
N PRO A 188 -7.95 0.99 0.51
CA PRO A 188 -8.67 0.45 1.65
C PRO A 188 -7.71 0.01 2.77
N CYS A 189 -7.20 0.94 3.58
CA CYS A 189 -6.34 0.58 4.71
C CYS A 189 -7.20 0.10 5.90
N LEU A 190 -7.38 -1.21 6.01
CA LEU A 190 -8.17 -1.84 7.07
C LEU A 190 -7.29 -2.13 8.30
N ILE A 191 -7.56 -1.46 9.41
CA ILE A 191 -6.81 -1.55 10.66
C ILE A 191 -7.65 -2.33 11.69
N PRO A 192 -7.13 -3.42 12.28
CA PRO A 192 -7.83 -4.14 13.33
C PRO A 192 -7.74 -3.33 14.62
N LEU A 193 -8.87 -3.20 15.31
CA LEU A 193 -8.94 -2.52 16.59
C LEU A 193 -8.85 -3.54 17.74
N PRO A 194 -8.34 -3.14 18.92
CA PRO A 194 -8.27 -4.01 20.08
C PRO A 194 -9.66 -4.53 20.50
N GLU A 195 -9.69 -5.71 21.13
CA GLU A 195 -10.90 -6.24 21.75
C GLU A 195 -11.52 -5.22 22.73
N GLY A 196 -12.85 -5.13 22.73
CA GLY A 196 -13.61 -4.12 23.48
C GLY A 196 -13.77 -2.78 22.78
N SER A 197 -13.17 -2.58 21.60
CA SER A 197 -13.46 -1.42 20.74
C SER A 197 -14.90 -1.47 20.23
N ALA A 198 -15.51 -0.29 19.99
CA ALA A 198 -16.89 -0.19 19.50
C ALA A 198 -17.11 -0.83 18.12
N ALA A 199 -16.03 -0.94 17.34
CA ALA A 199 -15.97 -1.70 16.10
C ALA A 199 -14.69 -2.53 16.08
N PRO A 200 -14.69 -3.70 15.43
CA PRO A 200 -13.50 -4.54 15.31
C PRO A 200 -12.47 -4.00 14.31
N PHE A 201 -12.88 -3.14 13.37
CA PHE A 201 -11.99 -2.53 12.39
C PHE A 201 -12.24 -1.04 12.22
N LEU A 202 -11.16 -0.32 11.89
CA LEU A 202 -11.18 1.01 11.32
C LEU A 202 -10.70 0.92 9.87
N LEU A 203 -11.49 1.42 8.93
CA LEU A 203 -11.03 1.67 7.57
C LEU A 203 -10.55 3.11 7.49
N VAL A 204 -9.28 3.29 7.08
CA VAL A 204 -8.71 4.57 6.72
C VAL A 204 -8.51 4.59 5.21
N THR A 205 -9.07 5.59 4.54
CA THR A 205 -8.97 5.75 3.08
C THR A 205 -9.00 7.23 2.72
N PHE A 206 -8.86 7.58 1.45
CA PHE A 206 -8.94 8.95 0.96
C PHE A 206 -9.78 9.05 -0.32
N ASP A 207 -10.14 10.27 -0.70
CA ASP A 207 -10.64 10.60 -2.04
C ASP A 207 -9.51 11.00 -3.00
N ARG A 208 -9.87 11.21 -4.27
CA ARG A 208 -8.96 11.68 -5.33
C ARG A 208 -9.40 13.02 -5.90
N GLU A 209 -10.07 13.84 -5.10
CA GLU A 209 -10.43 15.18 -5.52
C GLU A 209 -9.17 16.03 -5.64
N ASN A 210 -9.11 16.78 -6.74
CA ASN A 210 -8.00 17.70 -7.00
C ASN A 210 -8.02 18.84 -6.00
N PHE A 211 -6.82 19.27 -5.58
CA PHE A 211 -6.70 20.54 -4.86
C PHE A 211 -7.24 21.69 -5.72
N PRO A 212 -7.96 22.67 -5.16
CA PRO A 212 -8.54 23.78 -5.92
C PRO A 212 -7.53 24.46 -6.86
N GLY A 213 -7.91 24.62 -8.13
CA GLY A 213 -7.07 25.23 -9.17
C GLY A 213 -6.12 24.27 -9.90
N MET A 214 -6.01 23.01 -9.49
CA MET A 214 -5.26 22.01 -10.23
C MET A 214 -6.05 21.49 -11.44
N ASN A 215 -5.45 21.58 -12.63
CA ASN A 215 -6.00 21.07 -13.87
C ASN A 215 -5.40 19.71 -14.25
N GLY A 216 -6.22 18.84 -14.85
CA GLY A 216 -5.80 17.52 -15.34
C GLY A 216 -5.82 16.41 -14.27
N PRO A 217 -5.56 15.16 -14.67
CA PRO A 217 -5.53 13.99 -13.79
C PRO A 217 -4.24 13.99 -12.96
N ASN A 218 -4.10 14.96 -12.06
CA ASN A 218 -3.02 14.97 -11.09
C ASN A 218 -3.49 14.19 -9.86
N TRP A 219 -2.63 13.32 -9.35
CA TRP A 219 -3.02 12.26 -8.42
C TRP A 219 -2.97 12.78 -6.98
N THR A 220 -3.73 13.83 -6.65
CA THR A 220 -3.86 14.26 -5.26
C THR A 220 -4.57 13.19 -4.45
N TYR A 221 -4.07 12.97 -3.24
CA TYR A 221 -4.76 12.26 -2.19
C TYR A 221 -5.52 13.34 -1.43
N GLY A 222 -6.83 13.47 -1.67
CA GLY A 222 -7.63 14.59 -1.15
C GLY A 222 -8.01 14.39 0.30
N SER A 223 -9.30 14.33 0.61
CA SER A 223 -9.75 14.22 2.00
C SER A 223 -9.50 12.82 2.56
N LEU A 224 -9.19 12.73 3.86
CA LEU A 224 -9.09 11.47 4.60
C LEU A 224 -10.47 11.07 5.14
N TYR A 225 -10.83 9.79 5.03
CA TYR A 225 -12.10 9.22 5.47
C TYR A 225 -11.87 8.06 6.43
N LEU A 226 -12.81 7.92 7.36
CA LEU A 226 -12.77 6.97 8.46
C LEU A 226 -14.11 6.27 8.57
N TYR A 227 -14.06 4.94 8.56
CA TYR A 227 -15.26 4.12 8.72
C TYR A 227 -15.04 3.07 9.79
N HIS A 228 -16.08 2.81 10.58
CA HIS A 228 -16.13 1.62 11.42
C HIS A 228 -16.52 0.41 10.56
N GLY A 229 -15.73 -0.66 10.63
CA GLY A 229 -15.95 -1.88 9.85
C GLY A 229 -16.38 -3.05 10.73
N PHE A 230 -17.33 -3.84 10.24
CA PHE A 230 -17.83 -5.06 10.89
C PHE A 230 -17.80 -6.23 9.90
N PRO A 231 -17.35 -7.42 10.30
CA PRO A 231 -17.53 -8.63 9.50
C PRO A 231 -19.02 -8.91 9.29
N ARG A 232 -19.37 -9.43 8.11
CA ARG A 232 -20.69 -9.99 7.80
C ARG A 232 -20.57 -11.49 7.56
#